data_AF-A5I0C2-F1
#
_entry.id   AF-A5I0C2-F1
#
_cell.length_a   1.000
_cell.length_b   1.000
_cell.length_c   1.000
_cell.angle_alpha   90.00
_cell.angle_beta   90.00
_cell.angle_gamma   90.00
#
_symmetry.space_group_name_H-M   'P 1'
#
loop_
_entity.id
_entity.type
_entity.pdbx_description
1 polymer ?
#
loop_
_entity_poly.entity_id
_entity_poly.type
_entity_poly.pdbx_seq_one_letter_code
_entity_poly.pdbx_strand_id
1 'polypeptide(L)'
;MKIKDAERLTGLSQKTIRYYESEGLISVKRNSNSYREYDENNINKLRRIKVLRKLDVPISTIKKLNLKEASLPEILEGKIKELDGNELNLERKKGIIEAILKEINKNPNIDLAEYCKDFEYIESDEFTEFLGEIKELREVSLAYQILITLMLSGPLLWLFINIKNSNYEFIGINSILAIISTVLLTLIWRGFLKQKNKKVRGTGLVLLSVILIIVLSLVVFVGILKLQQFIFVPEDYLMFMFKPPYSYLIFFFELEIIIVFVSILYKRIKNAEWKWGAKLFQFVKKNIVGTIVLNIVLLYVCLTGITVVTKNKIMDYNFYSPTGTTYSYSDITKVQAGFKGKKFKIFKSHAGDFYYIVNFKDGKKINFYQANSALEDTYLELEIFDKSIMKASKVQKESSKENYQFCDFDKRYVDRFLRIIENR
;
A
#
# COMPACT_ATOMS: atom_id res chain seq x y z
N MET A 1 66.02 -6.44 -3.89
CA MET A 1 66.00 -6.28 -2.40
C MET A 1 66.10 -7.65 -1.72
N LYS A 2 66.78 -7.78 -0.57
CA LYS A 2 66.86 -9.06 0.17
C LYS A 2 65.70 -9.19 1.15
N ILE A 3 65.53 -10.38 1.75
CA ILE A 3 64.42 -10.66 2.68
C ILE A 3 64.42 -9.73 3.91
N LYS A 4 65.60 -9.31 4.41
CA LYS A 4 65.73 -8.34 5.50
C LYS A 4 65.19 -6.96 5.12
N ASP A 5 65.42 -6.53 3.88
CA ASP A 5 64.87 -5.28 3.37
C ASP A 5 63.35 -5.37 3.22
N ALA A 6 62.84 -6.51 2.73
CA ALA A 6 61.41 -6.76 2.61
C ALA A 6 60.72 -6.77 3.98
N GLU A 7 61.33 -7.39 5.00
CA GLU A 7 60.86 -7.34 6.39
C GLU A 7 60.80 -5.91 6.91
N ARG A 8 61.87 -5.11 6.72
CA ARG A 8 61.89 -3.69 7.12
C ARG A 8 60.83 -2.86 6.41
N LEU A 9 60.62 -3.06 5.12
CA LEU A 9 59.71 -2.25 4.28
C LEU A 9 58.23 -2.63 4.43
N THR A 10 57.94 -3.86 4.84
CA THR A 10 56.57 -4.36 4.99
C THR A 10 56.15 -4.51 6.45
N GLY A 11 57.12 -4.58 7.38
CA GLY A 11 56.90 -4.90 8.80
C GLY A 11 56.31 -6.31 9.01
N LEU A 12 56.57 -7.24 8.08
CA LEU A 12 56.20 -8.65 8.20
C LEU A 12 57.45 -9.44 8.56
N SER A 13 57.32 -10.41 9.47
CA SER A 13 58.46 -11.28 9.81
C SER A 13 58.93 -12.08 8.59
N GLN A 14 60.22 -12.41 8.52
CA GLN A 14 60.74 -13.27 7.45
C GLN A 14 59.98 -14.60 7.33
N LYS A 15 59.53 -15.16 8.47
CA LYS A 15 58.72 -16.39 8.50
C LYS A 15 57.38 -16.18 7.80
N THR A 16 56.71 -15.05 8.04
CA THR A 16 55.44 -14.69 7.39
C THR A 16 55.62 -14.47 5.89
N ILE A 17 56.70 -13.81 5.47
CA ILE A 17 57.00 -13.59 4.04
C ILE A 17 57.23 -14.93 3.34
N ARG A 18 58.02 -15.83 3.93
CA ARG A 18 58.24 -17.19 3.39
C ARG A 18 56.96 -18.00 3.34
N TYR A 19 56.09 -17.85 4.34
CA TYR A 19 54.79 -18.51 4.36
C TYR A 19 53.88 -18.02 3.23
N TYR A 20 53.84 -16.72 2.95
CA TYR A 20 53.08 -16.20 1.81
C TYR A 20 53.65 -16.64 0.45
N GLU A 21 54.97 -16.80 0.35
CA GLU A 21 55.62 -17.39 -0.81
C GLU A 21 55.25 -18.87 -0.97
N SER A 22 55.31 -19.69 0.09
CA SER A 22 54.93 -21.11 0.03
C SER A 22 53.46 -21.32 -0.28
N GLU A 23 52.59 -20.41 0.17
CA GLU A 23 51.17 -20.39 -0.16
C GLU A 23 50.89 -19.89 -1.59
N GLY A 24 51.90 -19.46 -2.35
CA GLY A 24 51.75 -18.99 -3.73
C GLY A 24 51.14 -17.59 -3.86
N LEU A 25 51.11 -16.79 -2.79
CA LEU A 25 50.57 -15.43 -2.82
C LEU A 25 51.53 -14.43 -3.48
N ILE A 26 52.83 -14.73 -3.46
CA ILE A 26 53.89 -13.96 -4.11
C ILE A 26 54.83 -14.92 -4.85
N SER A 27 55.47 -14.43 -5.91
CA SER A 27 56.49 -15.17 -6.65
C SER A 27 57.77 -14.34 -6.66
N VAL A 28 58.83 -14.90 -6.06
CA VAL A 28 60.09 -14.20 -5.83
C VAL A 28 61.14 -14.84 -6.72
N LYS A 29 61.77 -14.05 -7.60
CA LYS A 29 62.85 -14.53 -8.46
C LYS A 29 64.10 -14.81 -7.62
N ARG A 30 64.91 -15.76 -8.06
CA ARG A 30 66.25 -15.98 -7.50
C ARG A 30 67.28 -15.30 -8.40
N ASN A 31 68.27 -14.68 -7.79
CA ASN A 31 69.40 -14.10 -8.51
C ASN A 31 70.40 -15.18 -8.96
N SER A 32 71.45 -14.78 -9.68
CA SER A 32 72.52 -15.68 -10.18
C SER A 32 73.20 -16.52 -9.09
N ASN A 33 73.17 -16.07 -7.84
CA ASN A 33 73.71 -16.77 -6.67
C ASN A 33 72.64 -17.56 -5.89
N SER A 34 71.50 -17.87 -6.52
CA SER A 34 70.37 -18.61 -5.94
C SER A 34 69.70 -17.97 -4.71
N TYR A 35 69.98 -16.69 -4.42
CA TYR A 35 69.31 -15.95 -3.35
C TYR A 35 68.00 -15.32 -3.84
N ARG A 36 66.97 -15.32 -2.97
CA ARG A 36 65.69 -14.65 -3.22
C ARG A 36 65.87 -13.14 -3.36
N GLU A 37 65.36 -12.59 -4.45
CA GLU A 37 65.37 -11.17 -4.74
C GLU A 37 63.94 -10.63 -4.87
N TYR A 38 63.59 -9.78 -3.92
CA TYR A 38 62.31 -9.09 -3.88
C TYR A 38 62.40 -7.79 -4.69
N ASP A 39 61.45 -7.60 -5.60
CA ASP A 39 61.23 -6.36 -6.34
C ASP A 39 60.13 -5.50 -5.68
N GLU A 40 59.91 -4.29 -6.18
CA GLU A 40 58.89 -3.38 -5.64
C GLU A 40 57.47 -3.95 -5.75
N ASN A 41 57.19 -4.71 -6.81
CA ASN A 41 55.89 -5.36 -6.99
C ASN A 41 55.62 -6.38 -5.88
N ASN A 42 56.62 -7.17 -5.51
CA ASN A 42 56.54 -8.09 -4.38
C ASN A 42 56.30 -7.36 -3.05
N ILE A 43 56.96 -6.21 -2.83
CA ILE A 43 56.73 -5.38 -1.63
C ILE A 43 55.29 -4.85 -1.60
N ASN A 44 54.77 -4.36 -2.72
CA ASN A 44 53.39 -3.86 -2.82
C ASN A 44 52.35 -4.98 -2.61
N LYS A 45 52.58 -6.18 -3.17
CA LYS A 45 51.74 -7.35 -2.92
C LYS A 45 51.74 -7.74 -1.44
N LEU A 46 52.91 -7.78 -0.81
CA LEU A 46 53.04 -8.07 0.63
C LEU A 46 52.29 -7.06 1.49
N ARG A 47 52.36 -5.76 1.16
CA ARG A 47 51.59 -4.70 1.85
C ARG A 47 50.09 -4.91 1.70
N ARG A 48 49.62 -5.23 0.49
CA ARG A 48 48.19 -5.50 0.24
C ARG A 48 47.71 -6.72 1.02
N ILE A 49 48.47 -7.82 1.01
CA ILE A 49 48.17 -9.02 1.80
C ILE A 49 48.09 -8.68 3.28
N LYS A 50 49.05 -7.88 3.80
CA LYS A 50 49.04 -7.42 5.20
C LYS A 50 47.77 -6.67 5.59
N VAL A 51 47.30 -5.76 4.74
CA VAL A 51 46.05 -5.02 4.98
C VAL A 51 44.87 -5.98 5.02
N LEU A 52 44.74 -6.86 4.03
CA LEU A 52 43.63 -7.83 3.98
C LEU A 52 43.64 -8.79 5.18
N ARG A 53 44.83 -9.23 5.61
CA ARG A 53 44.99 -10.06 6.81
C ARG A 53 44.64 -9.31 8.11
N LYS A 54 44.90 -7.99 8.17
CA LYS A 54 44.46 -7.14 9.29
C LYS A 54 42.95 -6.91 9.33
N LEU A 55 42.26 -7.16 8.22
CA LEU A 55 40.80 -7.15 8.12
C LEU A 55 40.20 -8.56 8.24
N ASP A 56 40.96 -9.52 8.79
CA ASP A 56 40.56 -10.92 8.96
C ASP A 56 40.13 -11.63 7.68
N VAL A 57 40.64 -11.20 6.52
CA VAL A 57 40.40 -11.89 5.25
C VAL A 57 41.24 -13.17 5.20
N PRO A 58 40.65 -14.36 5.01
CA PRO A 58 41.39 -15.62 4.93
C PRO A 58 42.38 -15.66 3.76
N ILE A 59 43.49 -16.39 3.93
CA ILE A 59 44.50 -16.56 2.87
C ILE A 59 43.92 -17.20 1.61
N SER A 60 43.00 -18.16 1.76
CA SER A 60 42.27 -18.78 0.66
C SER A 60 41.53 -17.75 -0.20
N THR A 61 40.87 -16.77 0.42
CA THR A 61 40.17 -15.68 -0.28
C THR A 61 41.14 -14.72 -0.98
N ILE A 62 42.29 -14.44 -0.36
CA ILE A 62 43.35 -13.62 -0.99
C ILE A 62 43.94 -14.33 -2.22
N LYS A 63 44.05 -15.67 -2.22
CA LYS A 63 44.45 -16.44 -3.41
C LYS A 63 43.43 -16.27 -4.55
N LYS A 64 42.14 -16.39 -4.27
CA LYS A 64 41.07 -16.17 -5.27
C LYS A 64 41.14 -14.78 -5.90
N LEU A 65 41.45 -13.76 -5.09
CA LEU A 65 41.67 -12.40 -5.57
C LEU A 65 42.88 -12.29 -6.52
N ASN A 66 43.98 -12.99 -6.20
CA ASN A 66 45.16 -13.04 -7.07
C ASN A 66 44.90 -13.79 -8.39
N LEU A 67 44.03 -14.81 -8.37
CA LEU A 67 43.57 -15.57 -9.53
C LEU A 67 42.48 -14.85 -10.35
N LYS A 68 42.02 -13.66 -9.90
CA LYS A 68 40.90 -12.90 -10.47
C LYS A 68 39.56 -13.65 -10.47
N GLU A 69 39.41 -14.65 -9.61
CA GLU A 69 38.16 -15.41 -9.42
C GLU A 69 37.14 -14.66 -8.55
N ALA A 70 37.59 -13.64 -7.81
CA ALA A 70 36.74 -12.77 -6.99
C ALA A 70 37.26 -11.33 -7.04
N SER A 71 36.38 -10.34 -6.99
CA SER A 71 36.78 -8.94 -6.98
C SER A 71 37.07 -8.43 -5.56
N LEU A 72 37.97 -7.45 -5.43
CA LEU A 72 38.26 -6.85 -4.13
C LEU A 72 37.02 -6.19 -3.49
N PRO A 73 36.17 -5.44 -4.24
CA PRO A 73 34.93 -4.90 -3.70
C PRO A 73 34.01 -5.98 -3.14
N GLU A 74 33.80 -7.10 -3.87
CA GLU A 74 32.95 -8.21 -3.40
C GLU A 74 33.43 -8.80 -2.07
N ILE A 75 34.75 -9.02 -1.93
CA ILE A 75 35.33 -9.58 -0.71
C ILE A 75 35.13 -8.62 0.47
N LEU A 76 35.37 -7.32 0.26
CA LEU A 76 35.23 -6.30 1.30
C LEU A 76 33.78 -6.07 1.70
N GLU A 77 32.85 -6.06 0.74
CA GLU A 77 31.41 -6.00 1.01
C GLU A 77 30.92 -7.23 1.78
N GLY A 78 31.41 -8.42 1.40
CA GLY A 78 31.15 -9.65 2.16
C GLY A 78 31.65 -9.55 3.60
N LYS A 79 32.85 -9.00 3.82
CA LYS A 79 33.42 -8.81 5.16
C LYS A 79 32.63 -7.79 5.98
N ILE A 80 32.15 -6.70 5.38
CA ILE A 80 31.26 -5.74 6.04
C ILE A 80 29.99 -6.45 6.52
N LYS A 81 29.37 -7.29 5.68
CA LYS A 81 28.17 -8.05 6.07
C LYS A 81 28.44 -9.02 7.22
N GLU A 82 29.58 -9.70 7.20
CA GLU A 82 30.01 -10.59 8.28
C GLU A 82 30.20 -9.81 9.59
N LEU A 83 30.89 -8.68 9.55
CA LEU A 83 31.14 -7.82 10.72
C LEU A 83 29.85 -7.24 11.29
N ASP A 84 28.92 -6.77 10.44
CA ASP A 84 27.60 -6.31 10.89
C ASP A 84 26.81 -7.42 11.61
N GLY A 85 26.89 -8.66 11.10
CA GLY A 85 26.26 -9.82 11.73
C GLY A 85 26.86 -10.11 13.11
N ASN A 86 28.19 -10.04 13.21
CA ASN A 86 28.90 -10.22 14.47
C ASN A 86 28.60 -9.09 15.49
N GLU A 87 28.51 -7.83 15.05
CA GLU A 87 28.14 -6.70 15.91
C GLU A 87 26.76 -6.92 16.55
N LEU A 88 25.77 -7.37 15.76
CA LEU A 88 24.45 -7.71 16.26
C LEU A 88 24.46 -8.88 17.25
N ASN A 89 25.32 -9.88 17.02
CA ASN A 89 25.49 -11.00 17.95
C ASN A 89 26.12 -10.53 19.28
N LEU A 90 27.12 -9.65 19.21
CA LEU A 90 27.80 -9.12 20.39
C LEU A 90 26.88 -8.23 21.24
N GLU A 91 26.12 -7.32 20.61
CA GLU A 91 25.14 -6.49 21.33
C GLU A 91 24.05 -7.33 22.02
N ARG A 92 23.62 -8.45 21.40
CA ARG A 92 22.67 -9.37 22.02
C ARG A 92 23.25 -10.09 23.22
N LYS A 93 24.47 -10.64 23.10
CA LYS A 93 25.18 -11.26 24.22
C LYS A 93 25.33 -10.29 25.38
N LYS A 94 25.66 -9.03 25.08
CA LYS A 94 25.73 -7.95 26.07
C LYS A 94 24.36 -7.70 26.74
N GLY A 95 23.28 -7.60 25.97
CA GLY A 95 21.93 -7.41 26.52
C GLY A 95 21.47 -8.55 27.44
N ILE A 96 21.80 -9.81 27.11
CA ILE A 96 21.52 -10.95 27.98
C ILE A 96 22.35 -10.86 29.27
N ILE A 97 23.64 -10.54 29.16
CA ILE A 97 24.50 -10.32 30.34
C ILE A 97 23.91 -9.23 31.24
N GLU A 98 23.45 -8.12 30.67
CA GLU A 98 22.81 -7.03 31.43
C GLU A 98 21.50 -7.48 32.11
N ALA A 99 20.69 -8.30 31.44
CA ALA A 99 19.47 -8.88 32.00
C ALA A 99 19.77 -9.82 33.18
N ILE A 100 20.72 -10.74 32.98
CA ILE A 100 21.19 -11.67 34.03
C ILE A 100 21.75 -10.89 35.22
N LEU A 101 22.60 -9.88 34.99
CA LEU A 101 23.15 -9.04 36.05
C LEU A 101 22.05 -8.32 36.86
N LYS A 102 21.02 -7.81 36.18
CA LYS A 102 19.88 -7.16 36.84
C LYS A 102 19.10 -8.12 37.73
N GLU A 103 18.99 -9.37 37.31
CA GLU A 103 18.25 -10.39 38.02
C GLU A 103 19.07 -10.94 39.20
N ILE A 104 20.37 -11.17 39.01
CA ILE A 104 21.31 -11.56 40.08
C ILE A 104 21.31 -10.53 41.21
N ASN A 105 21.23 -9.24 40.87
CA ASN A 105 21.11 -8.17 41.86
C ASN A 105 19.81 -8.22 42.69
N LYS A 106 18.76 -8.91 42.22
CA LYS A 106 17.49 -9.10 42.95
C LYS A 106 17.40 -10.44 43.66
N ASN A 107 17.96 -11.50 43.08
CA ASN A 107 18.02 -12.83 43.66
C ASN A 107 19.43 -13.42 43.46
N PRO A 108 20.23 -13.62 44.52
CA PRO A 108 21.61 -14.09 44.39
C PRO A 108 21.74 -15.54 43.90
N ASN A 109 20.68 -16.35 44.03
CA ASN A 109 20.68 -17.78 43.69
C ASN A 109 19.89 -18.04 42.41
N ILE A 110 20.25 -17.37 41.32
CA ILE A 110 19.66 -17.62 40.00
C ILE A 110 20.27 -18.85 39.36
N ASP A 111 19.41 -19.70 38.82
CA ASP A 111 19.82 -20.82 37.99
C ASP A 111 20.03 -20.34 36.55
N LEU A 112 21.30 -20.24 36.14
CA LEU A 112 21.67 -19.84 34.79
C LEU A 112 21.16 -20.81 33.71
N ALA A 113 20.80 -22.04 34.08
CA ALA A 113 20.23 -23.01 33.14
C ALA A 113 18.87 -22.55 32.56
N GLU A 114 18.16 -21.65 33.24
CA GLU A 114 16.87 -21.12 32.76
C GLU A 114 17.02 -20.31 31.45
N TYR A 115 18.16 -19.63 31.26
CA TYR A 115 18.44 -18.81 30.06
C TYR A 115 19.04 -19.61 28.89
N CYS A 116 19.33 -20.91 29.07
CA CYS A 116 19.85 -21.75 27.97
C CYS A 116 18.89 -21.76 26.77
N LYS A 117 17.57 -21.81 27.03
CA LYS A 117 16.54 -21.79 25.99
C LYS A 117 16.50 -20.46 25.22
N ASP A 118 16.77 -19.35 25.90
CA ASP A 118 16.83 -18.03 25.26
C ASP A 118 18.05 -17.92 24.34
N PHE A 119 19.19 -18.48 24.73
CA PHE A 119 20.38 -18.56 23.88
C PHE A 119 20.17 -19.47 22.66
N GLU A 120 19.59 -20.65 22.85
CA GLU A 120 19.27 -21.59 21.75
C GLU A 120 18.29 -20.98 20.74
N TYR A 121 17.29 -20.21 21.21
CA TYR A 121 16.36 -19.50 20.33
C TYR A 121 17.05 -18.36 19.55
N ILE A 122 17.94 -17.60 20.20
CA ILE A 122 18.67 -16.47 19.59
C ILE A 122 19.68 -16.93 18.52
N GLU A 123 20.24 -18.13 18.69
CA GLU A 123 21.14 -18.80 17.74
C GLU A 123 20.39 -19.66 16.71
N SER A 124 19.07 -19.80 16.82
CA SER A 124 18.28 -20.58 15.86
C SER A 124 18.30 -19.96 14.45
N ASP A 125 18.27 -20.86 13.46
CA ASP A 125 18.15 -20.48 12.03
C ASP A 125 16.84 -19.71 11.78
N GLU A 126 15.76 -20.06 12.48
CA GLU A 126 14.45 -19.42 12.36
C GLU A 126 14.48 -17.94 12.80
N PHE A 127 15.16 -17.65 13.91
CA PHE A 127 15.29 -16.28 14.42
C PHE A 127 16.27 -15.44 13.58
N THR A 128 17.35 -16.05 13.08
CA THR A 128 18.29 -15.36 12.19
C THR A 128 17.69 -15.07 10.81
N GLU A 129 16.86 -15.97 10.26
CA GLU A 129 16.08 -15.73 9.05
C GLU A 129 15.07 -14.58 9.25
N PHE A 130 14.33 -14.60 10.37
CA PHE A 130 13.45 -13.50 10.76
C PHE A 130 14.18 -12.15 10.88
N LEU A 131 15.37 -12.13 11.46
CA LEU A 131 16.19 -10.92 11.55
C LEU A 131 16.73 -10.47 10.18
N GLY A 132 17.03 -11.41 9.28
CA GLY A 132 17.33 -11.12 7.88
C GLY A 132 16.18 -10.40 7.19
N GLU A 133 14.94 -10.88 7.39
CA GLU A 133 13.72 -10.23 6.90
C GLU A 133 13.54 -8.83 7.51
N ILE A 134 13.79 -8.66 8.82
CA ILE A 134 13.74 -7.34 9.50
C ILE A 134 14.83 -6.37 8.99
N LYS A 135 16.05 -6.84 8.78
CA LYS A 135 17.17 -6.01 8.28
C LYS A 135 16.89 -5.57 6.84
N GLU A 136 16.28 -6.42 6.02
CA GLU A 136 15.82 -6.02 4.70
C GLU A 136 14.63 -5.03 4.72
N LEU A 137 13.76 -5.10 5.73
CA LEU A 137 12.72 -4.09 5.94
C LEU A 137 13.34 -2.72 6.33
N ARG A 138 14.53 -2.72 6.93
CA ARG A 138 15.29 -1.50 7.30
C ARG A 138 15.95 -0.82 6.10
N GLU A 139 16.25 -1.53 5.02
CA GLU A 139 16.76 -1.00 3.74
C GLU A 139 15.62 -0.62 2.79
N VAL A 140 14.80 0.32 3.24
CA VAL A 140 13.65 0.84 2.50
C VAL A 140 14.08 1.44 1.15
N SER A 141 13.50 0.96 0.04
CA SER A 141 13.74 1.55 -1.29
C SER A 141 13.12 2.95 -1.42
N LEU A 142 13.66 3.79 -2.31
CA LEU A 142 13.09 5.12 -2.57
C LEU A 142 11.62 5.05 -3.04
N ALA A 143 11.25 4.00 -3.79
CA ALA A 143 9.87 3.80 -4.24
C ALA A 143 8.91 3.57 -3.08
N TYR A 144 9.29 2.70 -2.15
CA TYR A 144 8.48 2.44 -0.97
C TYR A 144 8.37 3.70 -0.09
N GLN A 145 9.46 4.46 0.02
CA GLN A 145 9.46 5.74 0.73
C GLN A 145 8.46 6.74 0.13
N ILE A 146 8.44 6.88 -1.20
CA ILE A 146 7.48 7.74 -1.91
C ILE A 146 6.05 7.22 -1.75
N LEU A 147 5.83 5.91 -1.85
CA LEU A 147 4.51 5.30 -1.69
C LEU A 147 3.91 5.58 -0.31
N ILE A 148 4.68 5.31 0.76
CA ILE A 148 4.26 5.63 2.13
C ILE A 148 4.00 7.13 2.28
N THR A 149 4.83 7.96 1.64
CA THR A 149 4.64 9.41 1.69
C THR A 149 3.28 9.82 1.12
N LEU A 150 2.90 9.26 -0.02
CA LEU A 150 1.60 9.50 -0.63
C LEU A 150 0.46 9.02 0.28
N MET A 151 0.55 7.82 0.86
CA MET A 151 -0.49 7.29 1.75
C MET A 151 -0.67 8.15 3.00
N LEU A 152 0.44 8.53 3.65
CA LEU A 152 0.39 9.36 4.86
C LEU A 152 0.10 10.84 4.57
N SER A 153 0.17 11.30 3.32
CA SER A 153 -0.22 12.68 2.96
C SER A 153 -1.74 12.89 2.97
N GLY A 154 -2.54 11.83 2.94
CA GLY A 154 -4.00 11.88 2.88
C GLY A 154 -4.64 12.73 4.00
N PRO A 155 -4.34 12.48 5.29
CA PRO A 155 -4.86 13.29 6.39
C PRO A 155 -4.44 14.77 6.32
N LEU A 156 -3.25 15.06 5.78
CA LEU A 156 -2.78 16.42 5.59
C LEU A 156 -3.62 17.14 4.51
N LEU A 157 -3.82 16.48 3.38
CA LEU A 157 -4.67 16.99 2.29
C LEU A 157 -6.11 17.16 2.75
N TRP A 158 -6.65 16.21 3.53
CA TRP A 158 -8.00 16.27 4.08
C TRP A 158 -8.18 17.48 5.00
N LEU A 159 -7.19 17.79 5.84
CA LEU A 159 -7.20 19.01 6.65
C LEU A 159 -7.22 20.27 5.77
N PHE A 160 -6.34 20.37 4.76
CA PHE A 160 -6.30 21.54 3.87
C PHE A 160 -7.58 21.74 3.07
N ILE A 161 -8.17 20.65 2.56
CA ILE A 161 -9.45 20.69 1.82
C ILE A 161 -10.57 21.19 2.74
N ASN A 162 -10.65 20.68 3.97
CA ASN A 162 -11.67 21.10 4.92
C ASN A 162 -11.53 22.58 5.33
N ILE A 163 -10.30 23.07 5.54
CA ILE A 163 -10.04 24.49 5.79
C ILE A 163 -10.48 25.33 4.59
N LYS A 164 -10.10 24.94 3.37
CA LYS A 164 -10.46 25.67 2.14
C LYS A 164 -11.98 25.75 1.96
N ASN A 165 -12.69 24.66 2.25
CA ASN A 165 -14.14 24.56 2.07
C ASN A 165 -14.94 25.05 3.29
N SER A 166 -14.29 25.61 4.32
CA SER A 166 -14.92 26.01 5.59
C SER A 166 -15.72 24.89 6.28
N ASN A 167 -15.36 23.63 6.05
CA ASN A 167 -16.00 22.48 6.70
C ASN A 167 -15.25 22.12 8.00
N TYR A 168 -15.79 22.57 9.13
CA TYR A 168 -15.16 22.45 10.44
C TYR A 168 -15.67 21.28 11.29
N GLU A 169 -16.58 20.45 10.76
CA GLU A 169 -17.28 19.41 11.55
C GLU A 169 -16.31 18.43 12.23
N PHE A 170 -15.17 18.13 11.59
CA PHE A 170 -14.15 17.21 12.08
C PHE A 170 -12.77 17.86 12.27
N ILE A 171 -12.67 19.20 12.31
CA ILE A 171 -11.36 19.87 12.26
C ILE A 171 -10.41 19.46 13.39
N GLY A 172 -10.92 19.17 14.59
CA GLY A 172 -10.12 18.67 15.70
C GLY A 172 -9.46 17.32 15.40
N ILE A 173 -10.24 16.35 14.93
CA ILE A 173 -9.75 15.00 14.57
C ILE A 173 -8.79 15.10 13.39
N ASN A 174 -9.14 15.88 12.35
CA ASN A 174 -8.29 16.10 11.18
C ASN A 174 -6.94 16.69 11.56
N SER A 175 -6.93 17.66 12.47
CA SER A 175 -5.70 18.30 12.95
C SER A 175 -4.80 17.30 13.69
N ILE A 176 -5.37 16.47 14.57
CA ILE A 176 -4.63 15.43 15.28
C ILE A 176 -4.04 14.41 14.27
N LEU A 177 -4.84 13.92 13.32
CA LEU A 177 -4.39 12.97 12.31
C LEU A 177 -3.31 13.56 11.39
N ALA A 178 -3.43 14.84 11.01
CA ALA A 178 -2.43 15.54 10.23
C ALA A 178 -1.10 15.70 10.99
N ILE A 179 -1.14 16.02 12.28
CA ILE A 179 0.05 16.08 13.15
C ILE A 179 0.72 14.71 13.24
N ILE A 180 -0.04 13.66 13.55
CA ILE A 180 0.47 12.28 13.60
C ILE A 180 1.12 11.90 12.28
N SER A 181 0.45 12.17 11.16
CA SER A 181 0.97 11.86 9.83
C SER A 181 2.26 12.63 9.53
N THR A 182 2.34 13.90 9.92
CA THR A 182 3.54 14.74 9.75
C THR A 182 4.73 14.20 10.57
N VAL A 183 4.49 13.80 11.83
CA VAL A 183 5.51 13.20 12.69
C VAL A 183 6.00 11.88 12.10
N LEU A 184 5.08 11.00 11.68
CA LEU A 184 5.42 9.72 11.04
C LEU A 184 6.22 9.93 9.75
N LEU A 185 5.77 10.82 8.86
CA LEU A 185 6.50 11.18 7.65
C LEU A 185 7.92 11.63 7.97
N THR A 186 8.08 12.51 8.96
CA THR A 186 9.39 13.01 9.39
C THR A 186 10.30 11.88 9.90
N LEU A 187 9.78 10.98 10.72
CA LEU A 187 10.54 9.84 11.27
C LEU A 187 10.97 8.86 10.17
N ILE A 188 10.07 8.52 9.24
CA ILE A 188 10.35 7.57 8.16
C ILE A 188 11.36 8.18 7.18
N TRP A 189 11.19 9.46 6.79
CA TRP A 189 12.17 10.14 5.93
C TRP A 189 13.53 10.31 6.61
N ARG A 190 13.57 10.62 7.91
CA ARG A 190 14.82 10.64 8.70
C ARG A 190 15.50 9.27 8.70
N GLY A 191 14.73 8.19 8.82
CA GLY A 191 15.23 6.81 8.74
C GLY A 191 15.83 6.49 7.37
N PHE A 192 15.10 6.80 6.29
CA PHE A 192 15.55 6.58 4.91
C PHE A 192 16.79 7.41 4.56
N LEU A 193 16.83 8.69 4.93
CA LEU A 193 17.96 9.58 4.63
C LEU A 193 19.26 9.15 5.32
N LYS A 194 19.18 8.49 6.48
CA LYS A 194 20.33 7.95 7.23
C LYS A 194 20.90 6.66 6.64
N GLN A 195 20.25 6.00 5.69
CA GLN A 195 20.77 4.79 5.05
C GLN A 195 21.98 5.11 4.16
N LYS A 196 23.08 4.35 4.33
CA LYS A 196 24.30 4.49 3.51
C LYS A 196 24.12 3.96 2.08
N ASN A 197 23.42 2.83 1.91
CA ASN A 197 23.16 2.21 0.59
C ASN A 197 21.69 2.35 0.20
N LYS A 198 21.33 3.46 -0.44
CA LYS A 198 19.95 3.69 -0.91
C LYS A 198 19.66 2.87 -2.16
N LYS A 199 18.72 1.91 -2.09
CA LYS A 199 18.21 1.21 -3.29
C LYS A 199 17.28 2.14 -4.09
N VAL A 200 17.82 2.73 -5.15
CA VAL A 200 17.10 3.63 -6.10
C VAL A 200 16.69 2.91 -7.39
N ARG A 201 17.35 1.79 -7.73
CA ARG A 201 17.06 1.05 -8.96
C ARG A 201 15.66 0.42 -8.90
N GLY A 202 14.86 0.63 -9.95
CA GLY A 202 13.49 0.10 -10.05
C GLY A 202 12.40 1.05 -9.53
N THR A 203 12.76 2.20 -8.94
CA THR A 203 11.78 3.16 -8.38
C THR A 203 10.78 3.69 -9.40
N GLY A 204 11.26 4.08 -10.59
CA GLY A 204 10.37 4.57 -11.66
C GLY A 204 9.33 3.52 -12.09
N LEU A 205 9.69 2.24 -12.05
CA LEU A 205 8.81 1.16 -12.47
C LEU A 205 7.72 0.88 -11.44
N VAL A 206 8.03 0.99 -10.14
CA VAL A 206 7.02 0.91 -9.07
C VAL A 206 6.03 2.08 -9.18
N LEU A 207 6.53 3.30 -9.39
CA LEU A 207 5.67 4.48 -9.58
C LEU A 207 4.77 4.35 -10.81
N LEU A 208 5.32 3.91 -11.94
CA LEU A 208 4.54 3.61 -13.14
C LEU A 208 3.48 2.53 -12.89
N SER A 209 3.80 1.52 -12.08
CA SER A 209 2.84 0.46 -11.74
C SER A 209 1.68 1.01 -10.89
N VAL A 210 1.95 1.90 -9.93
CA VAL A 210 0.89 2.55 -9.14
C VAL A 210 0.00 3.43 -10.02
N ILE A 211 0.59 4.23 -10.91
CA ILE A 211 -0.16 5.03 -11.87
C ILE A 211 -1.02 4.13 -12.76
N LEU A 212 -0.45 3.02 -13.25
CA LEU A 212 -1.16 2.06 -14.09
C LEU A 212 -2.35 1.43 -13.36
N ILE A 213 -2.22 1.09 -12.06
CA ILE A 213 -3.34 0.60 -11.24
C ILE A 213 -4.45 1.64 -11.19
N ILE A 214 -4.13 2.90 -10.90
CA ILE A 214 -5.14 3.97 -10.82
C ILE A 214 -5.86 4.14 -12.16
N VAL A 215 -5.12 4.16 -13.27
CA VAL A 215 -5.68 4.27 -14.61
C VAL A 215 -6.57 3.07 -14.93
N LEU A 216 -6.11 1.84 -14.62
CA LEU A 216 -6.88 0.63 -14.90
C LEU A 216 -8.15 0.56 -14.05
N SER A 217 -8.08 0.92 -12.76
CA SER A 217 -9.26 1.02 -11.89
C SER A 217 -10.27 2.02 -12.47
N LEU A 218 -9.81 3.19 -12.91
CA LEU A 218 -10.69 4.20 -13.52
C LEU A 218 -11.32 3.72 -14.83
N VAL A 219 -10.57 3.01 -15.67
CA VAL A 219 -11.08 2.41 -16.90
C VAL A 219 -12.15 1.35 -16.60
N VAL A 220 -11.92 0.48 -15.62
CA VAL A 220 -12.91 -0.54 -15.21
C VAL A 220 -14.16 0.11 -14.64
N PHE A 221 -13.99 1.09 -13.74
CA PHE A 221 -15.10 1.85 -13.17
C PHE A 221 -15.95 2.50 -14.26
N VAL A 222 -15.34 3.32 -15.12
CA VAL A 222 -16.04 4.01 -16.22
C VAL A 222 -16.64 2.99 -17.21
N GLY A 223 -15.93 1.91 -17.51
CA GLY A 223 -16.38 0.86 -18.42
C GLY A 223 -17.65 0.18 -17.94
N ILE A 224 -17.72 -0.20 -16.65
CA ILE A 224 -18.93 -0.79 -16.06
C ILE A 224 -20.09 0.21 -16.11
N LEU A 225 -19.87 1.46 -15.71
CA LEU A 225 -20.94 2.47 -15.72
C LEU A 225 -21.48 2.72 -17.14
N LYS A 226 -20.59 2.79 -18.14
CA LYS A 226 -20.97 2.96 -19.54
C LYS A 226 -21.69 1.73 -20.09
N LEU A 227 -21.26 0.54 -19.70
CA LEU A 227 -21.95 -0.70 -20.08
C LEU A 227 -23.37 -0.75 -19.50
N GLN A 228 -23.56 -0.35 -18.23
CA GLN A 228 -24.89 -0.24 -17.64
C GLN A 228 -25.77 0.77 -18.37
N GLN A 229 -25.21 1.95 -18.66
CA GLN A 229 -25.92 2.99 -19.42
C GLN A 229 -26.37 2.44 -20.78
N PHE A 230 -25.46 1.80 -21.51
CA PHE A 230 -25.73 1.26 -22.84
C PHE A 230 -26.82 0.17 -22.84
N ILE A 231 -26.84 -0.71 -21.83
CA ILE A 231 -27.78 -1.84 -21.78
C ILE A 231 -29.18 -1.40 -21.32
N PHE A 232 -29.27 -0.52 -20.30
CA PHE A 232 -30.53 -0.32 -19.57
C PHE A 232 -31.17 1.06 -19.74
N VAL A 233 -30.40 2.07 -20.17
CA VAL A 233 -30.87 3.46 -20.24
C VAL A 233 -31.37 3.76 -21.65
N PRO A 234 -32.67 4.00 -21.85
CA PRO A 234 -33.23 4.38 -23.14
C PRO A 234 -32.86 5.84 -23.49
N GLU A 235 -32.96 6.23 -24.76
CA GLU A 235 -32.60 7.57 -25.22
C GLU A 235 -33.45 8.70 -24.60
N ASP A 236 -34.71 8.42 -24.24
CA ASP A 236 -35.67 9.38 -23.70
C ASP A 236 -35.61 9.50 -22.15
N TYR A 237 -34.51 9.05 -21.54
CA TYR A 237 -34.32 9.12 -20.10
C TYR A 237 -34.26 10.56 -19.59
N LEU A 238 -34.83 10.77 -18.41
CA LEU A 238 -34.67 11.99 -17.62
C LEU A 238 -33.45 11.89 -16.71
N MET A 239 -33.35 10.76 -15.98
CA MET A 239 -32.24 10.46 -15.10
C MET A 239 -32.12 8.96 -14.83
N PHE A 240 -30.95 8.50 -14.41
CA PHE A 240 -30.74 7.13 -13.94
C PHE A 240 -29.80 7.09 -12.74
N MET A 241 -29.92 6.04 -11.93
CA MET A 241 -29.17 5.89 -10.69
C MET A 241 -28.65 4.46 -10.56
N PHE A 242 -27.37 4.34 -10.18
CA PHE A 242 -26.81 3.07 -9.74
C PHE A 242 -27.17 2.84 -8.27
N LYS A 243 -27.63 1.64 -7.96
CA LYS A 243 -28.21 1.33 -6.66
C LYS A 243 -27.17 0.80 -5.68
N PRO A 244 -27.05 1.38 -4.48
CA PRO A 244 -26.40 0.73 -3.36
C PRO A 244 -27.22 -0.49 -2.88
N PRO A 245 -26.59 -1.59 -2.42
CA PRO A 245 -25.13 -1.79 -2.36
C PRO A 245 -24.54 -2.35 -3.66
N TYR A 246 -25.33 -2.63 -4.71
CA TYR A 246 -24.86 -3.24 -5.96
C TYR A 246 -23.74 -2.43 -6.63
N SER A 247 -23.85 -1.10 -6.61
CA SER A 247 -22.82 -0.19 -7.13
C SER A 247 -21.48 -0.31 -6.40
N TYR A 248 -21.46 -0.77 -5.14
CA TYR A 248 -20.21 -0.98 -4.39
C TYR A 248 -19.45 -2.24 -4.82
N LEU A 249 -20.07 -3.13 -5.59
CA LEU A 249 -19.38 -4.32 -6.12
C LEU A 249 -18.29 -3.95 -7.14
N ILE A 250 -18.30 -2.75 -7.71
CA ILE A 250 -17.21 -2.28 -8.58
C ILE A 250 -15.87 -2.29 -7.82
N PHE A 251 -15.89 -1.94 -6.53
CA PHE A 251 -14.69 -1.96 -5.68
C PHE A 251 -14.12 -3.37 -5.46
N PHE A 252 -14.91 -4.42 -5.65
CA PHE A 252 -14.42 -5.79 -5.60
C PHE A 252 -13.42 -6.06 -6.74
N PHE A 253 -13.75 -5.64 -7.96
CA PHE A 253 -12.87 -5.79 -9.13
C PHE A 253 -11.62 -4.91 -9.02
N GLU A 254 -11.75 -3.71 -8.46
CA GLU A 254 -10.59 -2.86 -8.18
C GLU A 254 -9.63 -3.52 -7.18
N LEU A 255 -10.17 -4.18 -6.16
CA LEU A 255 -9.38 -4.90 -5.16
C LEU A 255 -8.66 -6.11 -5.77
N GLU A 256 -9.29 -6.85 -6.68
CA GLU A 256 -8.64 -7.93 -7.43
C GLU A 256 -7.45 -7.42 -8.24
N ILE A 257 -7.62 -6.31 -8.97
CA ILE A 257 -6.55 -5.65 -9.73
C ILE A 257 -5.38 -5.28 -8.80
N ILE A 258 -5.68 -4.63 -7.68
CA ILE A 258 -4.66 -4.21 -6.71
C ILE A 258 -3.87 -5.42 -6.20
N ILE A 259 -4.53 -6.52 -5.83
CA ILE A 259 -3.87 -7.73 -5.33
C ILE A 259 -2.92 -8.32 -6.38
N VAL A 260 -3.35 -8.41 -7.64
CA VAL A 260 -2.52 -8.93 -8.74
C VAL A 260 -1.28 -8.06 -8.92
N PHE A 261 -1.45 -6.74 -8.97
CA PHE A 261 -0.34 -5.81 -9.15
C PHE A 261 0.62 -5.80 -7.95
N VAL A 262 0.11 -5.80 -6.73
CA VAL A 262 0.93 -5.90 -5.51
C VAL A 262 1.77 -7.17 -5.53
N SER A 263 1.20 -8.29 -6.00
CA SER A 263 1.92 -9.56 -6.09
C SER A 263 3.04 -9.52 -7.13
N ILE A 264 2.81 -8.91 -8.30
CA ILE A 264 3.83 -8.70 -9.34
C ILE A 264 4.96 -7.80 -8.82
N LEU A 265 4.60 -6.69 -8.17
CA LEU A 265 5.56 -5.76 -7.60
C LEU A 265 6.38 -6.41 -6.49
N TYR A 266 5.74 -7.17 -5.60
CA TYR A 266 6.40 -7.87 -4.51
C TYR A 266 7.44 -8.86 -5.06
N LYS A 267 7.05 -9.72 -6.02
CA LYS A 267 7.96 -10.67 -6.68
C LYS A 267 9.16 -9.97 -7.32
N ARG A 268 8.93 -8.82 -7.95
CA ARG A 268 9.99 -8.06 -8.62
C ARG A 268 10.93 -7.31 -7.68
N ILE A 269 10.41 -6.75 -6.58
CA ILE A 269 11.20 -5.98 -5.61
C ILE A 269 11.99 -6.90 -4.68
N LYS A 270 11.35 -7.97 -4.21
CA LYS A 270 11.92 -8.88 -3.21
C LYS A 270 12.59 -10.11 -3.80
N ASN A 271 12.44 -10.34 -5.11
CA ASN A 271 12.88 -11.57 -5.78
C ASN A 271 12.36 -12.84 -5.07
N ALA A 272 11.23 -12.71 -4.38
CA ALA A 272 10.62 -13.70 -3.52
C ALA A 272 9.10 -13.65 -3.72
N GLU A 273 8.42 -14.78 -3.62
CA GLU A 273 6.97 -14.81 -3.77
C GLU A 273 6.29 -14.29 -2.50
N TRP A 274 5.24 -13.48 -2.69
CA TRP A 274 4.44 -13.02 -1.56
C TRP A 274 3.71 -14.22 -0.95
N LYS A 275 4.20 -14.80 0.15
CA LYS A 275 3.70 -16.07 0.71
C LYS A 275 2.17 -16.10 0.85
N TRP A 276 1.54 -15.02 1.32
CA TRP A 276 0.08 -14.92 1.42
C TRP A 276 -0.60 -14.79 0.04
N GLY A 277 -0.10 -13.90 -0.81
CA GLY A 277 -0.60 -13.77 -2.19
C GLY A 277 -0.47 -15.08 -2.98
N ALA A 278 0.63 -15.81 -2.83
CA ALA A 278 0.86 -17.10 -3.47
C ALA A 278 -0.16 -18.16 -3.01
N LYS A 279 -0.47 -18.23 -1.70
CA LYS A 279 -1.56 -19.08 -1.19
C LYS A 279 -2.91 -18.68 -1.79
N LEU A 280 -3.21 -17.40 -1.89
CA LEU A 280 -4.44 -16.89 -2.52
C LEU A 280 -4.51 -17.26 -4.01
N PHE A 281 -3.42 -17.06 -4.76
CA PHE A 281 -3.33 -17.45 -6.18
C PHE A 281 -3.48 -18.95 -6.36
N GLN A 282 -2.88 -19.77 -5.50
CA GLN A 282 -3.06 -21.22 -5.53
C GLN A 282 -4.50 -21.61 -5.24
N PHE A 283 -5.15 -20.96 -4.28
CA PHE A 283 -6.57 -21.16 -3.98
C PHE A 283 -7.45 -20.79 -5.20
N VAL A 284 -7.22 -19.63 -5.81
CA VAL A 284 -7.93 -19.18 -7.02
C VAL A 284 -7.69 -20.15 -8.17
N LYS A 285 -6.44 -20.59 -8.40
CA LYS A 285 -6.10 -21.55 -9.45
C LYS A 285 -6.78 -22.90 -9.23
N LYS A 286 -6.82 -23.39 -7.99
CA LYS A 286 -7.51 -24.64 -7.63
C LYS A 286 -9.02 -24.53 -7.86
N ASN A 287 -9.60 -23.36 -7.62
CA ASN A 287 -11.03 -23.10 -7.73
C ASN A 287 -11.39 -22.22 -8.94
N ILE A 288 -10.63 -22.31 -10.04
CA ILE A 288 -10.70 -21.32 -11.13
C ILE A 288 -12.10 -21.19 -11.74
N VAL A 289 -12.80 -22.30 -11.92
CA VAL A 289 -14.18 -22.31 -12.43
C VAL A 289 -15.11 -21.57 -11.46
N GLY A 290 -15.00 -21.85 -10.16
CA GLY A 290 -15.78 -21.17 -9.12
C GLY A 290 -15.49 -19.67 -9.07
N THR A 291 -14.22 -19.27 -9.20
CA THR A 291 -13.83 -17.84 -9.23
C THR A 291 -14.37 -17.13 -10.46
N ILE A 292 -14.35 -17.77 -11.64
CA ILE A 292 -14.93 -17.20 -12.87
C ILE A 292 -16.45 -17.06 -12.72
N VAL A 293 -17.14 -18.10 -12.24
CA VAL A 293 -18.59 -18.06 -12.02
C VAL A 293 -18.95 -16.96 -11.02
N LEU A 294 -18.22 -16.86 -9.90
CA LEU A 294 -18.43 -15.80 -8.91
C LEU A 294 -18.28 -14.41 -9.54
N ASN A 295 -17.22 -14.18 -10.31
CA ASN A 295 -16.99 -12.89 -10.96
C ASN A 295 -18.08 -12.53 -11.97
N ILE A 296 -18.56 -13.51 -12.75
CA ILE A 296 -19.71 -13.31 -13.66
C ILE A 296 -20.97 -12.94 -12.88
N VAL A 297 -21.25 -13.63 -11.77
CA VAL A 297 -22.41 -13.34 -10.91
C VAL A 297 -22.29 -11.94 -10.31
N LEU A 298 -21.13 -11.57 -9.76
CA LEU A 298 -20.90 -10.23 -9.20
C LEU A 298 -21.03 -9.15 -10.25
N LEU A 299 -20.52 -9.37 -11.46
CA LEU A 299 -20.67 -8.44 -12.57
C LEU A 299 -22.14 -8.30 -12.96
N TYR A 300 -22.89 -9.40 -13.09
CA TYR A 300 -24.32 -9.37 -13.38
C TYR A 300 -25.13 -8.63 -12.30
N VAL A 301 -24.84 -8.88 -11.02
CA VAL A 301 -25.45 -8.16 -9.89
C VAL A 301 -25.15 -6.66 -9.99
N CYS A 302 -23.89 -6.31 -10.27
CA CYS A 302 -23.47 -4.92 -10.43
C CYS A 302 -24.22 -4.26 -11.59
N LEU A 303 -24.28 -4.91 -12.76
CA LEU A 303 -24.88 -4.37 -13.97
C LEU A 303 -26.39 -4.15 -13.85
N THR A 304 -27.10 -5.10 -13.25
CA THR A 304 -28.57 -5.04 -13.09
C THR A 304 -29.03 -4.09 -11.99
N GLY A 305 -28.13 -3.59 -11.13
CA GLY A 305 -28.45 -2.67 -10.04
C GLY A 305 -28.68 -1.22 -10.48
N ILE A 306 -29.68 -0.96 -11.31
CA ILE A 306 -29.97 0.38 -11.88
C ILE A 306 -31.46 0.73 -11.82
N THR A 307 -31.77 2.00 -11.55
CA THR A 307 -33.12 2.59 -11.73
C THR A 307 -33.04 3.65 -12.81
N VAL A 308 -33.97 3.64 -13.75
CA VAL A 308 -34.08 4.62 -14.82
C VAL A 308 -35.41 5.33 -14.72
N VAL A 309 -35.40 6.65 -14.87
CA VAL A 309 -36.59 7.49 -14.91
C VAL A 309 -36.70 8.09 -16.30
N THR A 310 -37.87 7.95 -16.91
CA THR A 310 -38.25 8.61 -18.17
C THR A 310 -39.32 9.66 -17.86
N LYS A 311 -39.87 10.33 -18.88
CA LYS A 311 -40.94 11.32 -18.65
C LYS A 311 -42.21 10.73 -18.03
N ASN A 312 -42.51 9.45 -18.26
CA ASN A 312 -43.83 8.86 -17.95
C ASN A 312 -43.77 7.64 -17.02
N LYS A 313 -42.60 7.02 -16.87
CA LYS A 313 -42.44 5.77 -16.14
C LYS A 313 -41.08 5.67 -15.45
N ILE A 314 -41.02 4.84 -14.43
CA ILE A 314 -39.81 4.46 -13.69
C ILE A 314 -39.55 2.99 -13.96
N MET A 315 -38.35 2.66 -14.42
CA MET A 315 -37.92 1.29 -14.70
C MET A 315 -36.88 0.89 -13.68
N ASP A 316 -37.21 -0.13 -12.88
CA ASP A 316 -36.39 -0.53 -11.75
C ASP A 316 -35.81 -1.94 -11.94
N TYR A 317 -34.54 -2.01 -12.29
CA TYR A 317 -33.82 -3.25 -12.55
C TYR A 317 -33.11 -3.74 -11.29
N ASN A 318 -33.05 -5.05 -11.09
CA ASN A 318 -32.28 -5.65 -10.02
C ASN A 318 -31.89 -7.09 -10.38
N PHE A 319 -31.02 -7.69 -9.56
CA PHE A 319 -30.55 -9.06 -9.75
C PHE A 319 -31.66 -10.10 -9.99
N TYR A 320 -32.78 -9.98 -9.26
CA TYR A 320 -33.92 -10.90 -9.35
C TYR A 320 -34.92 -10.51 -10.46
N SER A 321 -34.83 -9.30 -11.00
CA SER A 321 -35.71 -8.76 -12.04
C SER A 321 -34.87 -8.04 -13.11
N PRO A 322 -34.14 -8.79 -13.96
CA PRO A 322 -33.26 -8.21 -14.99
C PRO A 322 -34.01 -7.52 -16.12
N THR A 323 -35.28 -7.89 -16.37
CA THR A 323 -36.16 -7.19 -17.31
C THR A 323 -36.75 -5.90 -16.74
N GLY A 324 -36.55 -5.67 -15.44
CA GLY A 324 -37.01 -4.49 -14.71
C GLY A 324 -38.49 -4.55 -14.34
N THR A 325 -38.82 -3.96 -13.19
CA THR A 325 -40.20 -3.66 -12.81
C THR A 325 -40.51 -2.23 -13.24
N THR A 326 -41.52 -2.07 -14.09
CA THR A 326 -41.94 -0.75 -14.60
C THR A 326 -43.08 -0.21 -13.73
N TYR A 327 -42.93 1.03 -13.26
CA TYR A 327 -43.94 1.77 -12.51
C TYR A 327 -44.41 2.97 -13.33
N SER A 328 -45.72 3.11 -13.50
CA SER A 328 -46.32 4.37 -13.95
C SER A 328 -46.33 5.37 -12.78
N TYR A 329 -46.39 6.67 -13.05
CA TYR A 329 -46.56 7.66 -11.98
C TYR A 329 -47.88 7.50 -11.23
N SER A 330 -48.88 6.88 -11.86
CA SER A 330 -50.13 6.49 -11.19
C SER A 330 -49.96 5.40 -10.12
N ASP A 331 -48.82 4.72 -10.08
CA ASP A 331 -48.50 3.67 -9.10
C ASP A 331 -47.78 4.20 -7.87
N ILE A 332 -47.49 5.49 -7.86
CA ILE A 332 -46.94 6.20 -6.71
C ILE A 332 -48.08 6.43 -5.72
N THR A 333 -47.84 6.06 -4.46
CA THR A 333 -48.79 6.28 -3.37
C THR A 333 -48.43 7.52 -2.55
N LYS A 334 -47.13 7.77 -2.38
CA LYS A 334 -46.63 8.80 -1.47
C LYS A 334 -45.22 9.22 -1.83
N VAL A 335 -44.96 10.52 -1.79
CA VAL A 335 -43.61 11.11 -1.91
C VAL A 335 -43.19 11.70 -0.57
N GLN A 336 -41.94 11.48 -0.17
CA GLN A 336 -41.36 12.08 1.02
C GLN A 336 -40.09 12.84 0.63
N ALA A 337 -40.01 14.13 0.94
CA ALA A 337 -38.86 14.97 0.61
C ALA A 337 -38.41 15.79 1.82
N GLY A 338 -37.09 15.94 2.02
CA GLY A 338 -36.57 16.75 3.11
C GLY A 338 -35.07 16.57 3.33
N PHE A 339 -34.60 17.03 4.50
CA PHE A 339 -33.19 16.93 4.90
C PHE A 339 -33.05 16.06 6.14
N LYS A 340 -32.01 15.21 6.16
CA LYS A 340 -31.72 14.34 7.31
C LYS A 340 -31.20 15.16 8.49
N GLY A 341 -31.69 14.87 9.70
CA GLY A 341 -31.19 15.48 10.93
C GLY A 341 -29.91 14.83 11.45
N LYS A 342 -29.29 15.45 12.46
CA LYS A 342 -28.13 14.90 13.17
C LYS A 342 -28.53 13.60 13.89
N LYS A 343 -28.09 12.46 13.37
CA LYS A 343 -28.07 11.19 14.11
C LYS A 343 -26.62 10.78 14.35
N PHE A 344 -26.24 10.64 15.61
CA PHE A 344 -24.89 10.25 16.02
C PHE A 344 -24.68 8.75 15.75
N LYS A 345 -24.31 8.37 14.52
CA LYS A 345 -23.83 7.02 14.19
C LYS A 345 -22.74 7.11 13.11
N ILE A 346 -21.57 6.59 13.44
CA ILE A 346 -20.27 6.68 12.73
C ILE A 346 -20.33 6.20 11.25
N PHE A 347 -21.40 5.52 10.83
CA PHE A 347 -21.54 5.00 9.45
C PHE A 347 -22.99 5.08 8.90
N LYS A 348 -23.61 6.27 8.82
CA LYS A 348 -24.66 6.61 7.82
C LYS A 348 -25.13 8.07 7.89
N SER A 349 -25.19 8.70 6.71
CA SER A 349 -25.77 10.02 6.33
C SER A 349 -25.40 11.22 7.19
N HIS A 350 -24.87 12.25 6.53
CA HIS A 350 -24.55 13.53 7.16
C HIS A 350 -25.84 14.29 7.46
N ALA A 351 -25.82 15.11 8.51
CA ALA A 351 -26.90 16.05 8.73
C ALA A 351 -26.98 17.00 7.53
N GLY A 352 -28.18 17.29 7.04
CA GLY A 352 -28.37 18.11 5.84
C GLY A 352 -28.33 17.35 4.52
N ASP A 353 -28.14 16.02 4.52
CA ASP A 353 -28.32 15.21 3.31
C ASP A 353 -29.79 15.29 2.84
N PHE A 354 -30.01 15.72 1.60
CA PHE A 354 -31.34 15.73 0.98
C PHE A 354 -31.81 14.29 0.68
N TYR A 355 -33.10 14.03 0.85
CA TYR A 355 -33.74 12.79 0.44
C TYR A 355 -35.01 13.06 -0.35
N TYR A 356 -35.31 12.19 -1.31
CA TYR A 356 -36.54 12.20 -2.10
C TYR A 356 -37.02 10.77 -2.30
N ILE A 357 -37.90 10.30 -1.42
CA ILE A 357 -38.35 8.91 -1.37
C ILE A 357 -39.72 8.79 -2.02
N VAL A 358 -39.80 7.97 -3.06
CA VAL A 358 -41.06 7.60 -3.72
C VAL A 358 -41.49 6.23 -3.20
N ASN A 359 -42.74 6.15 -2.72
CA ASN A 359 -43.38 4.91 -2.29
C ASN A 359 -44.36 4.45 -3.37
N PHE A 360 -44.33 3.16 -3.69
CA PHE A 360 -45.16 2.54 -4.72
C PHE A 360 -46.27 1.67 -4.08
N LYS A 361 -47.30 1.33 -4.87
CA LYS A 361 -48.43 0.49 -4.42
C LYS A 361 -48.03 -0.90 -3.93
N ASP A 362 -46.95 -1.45 -4.46
CA ASP A 362 -46.38 -2.75 -4.06
C ASP A 362 -45.57 -2.67 -2.74
N GLY A 363 -45.52 -1.49 -2.10
CA GLY A 363 -44.78 -1.25 -0.86
C GLY A 363 -43.30 -0.91 -1.08
N LYS A 364 -42.81 -0.92 -2.32
CA LYS A 364 -41.42 -0.57 -2.64
C LYS A 364 -41.14 0.90 -2.36
N LYS A 365 -39.91 1.20 -1.96
CA LYS A 365 -39.43 2.55 -1.67
C LYS A 365 -38.13 2.80 -2.40
N ILE A 366 -38.06 3.87 -3.18
CA ILE A 366 -36.86 4.26 -3.90
C ILE A 366 -36.52 5.69 -3.52
N ASN A 367 -35.29 5.91 -3.04
CA ASN A 367 -34.76 7.24 -2.78
C ASN A 367 -34.05 7.75 -4.05
N PHE A 368 -34.58 8.81 -4.65
CA PHE A 368 -34.00 9.47 -5.80
C PHE A 368 -33.07 10.60 -5.35
N TYR A 369 -31.77 10.33 -5.36
CA TYR A 369 -30.74 11.28 -4.96
C TYR A 369 -29.44 10.97 -5.71
N GLN A 370 -28.71 12.01 -6.15
CA GLN A 370 -27.48 11.89 -6.95
C GLN A 370 -27.65 11.03 -8.21
N ALA A 371 -28.60 11.44 -9.07
CA ALA A 371 -28.83 10.76 -10.33
C ALA A 371 -27.92 11.30 -11.44
N ASN A 372 -27.64 10.45 -12.42
CA ASN A 372 -26.99 10.85 -13.66
C ASN A 372 -28.05 11.36 -14.63
N SER A 373 -27.80 12.51 -15.25
CA SER A 373 -28.67 13.12 -16.26
C SER A 373 -27.86 13.73 -17.39
N ALA A 374 -28.49 13.92 -18.56
CA ALA A 374 -27.92 14.71 -19.65
C ALA A 374 -28.04 16.23 -19.41
N LEU A 375 -28.81 16.66 -18.41
CA LEU A 375 -28.98 18.06 -18.06
C LEU A 375 -27.71 18.61 -17.44
N GLU A 376 -27.31 19.81 -17.87
CA GLU A 376 -26.09 20.49 -17.38
C GLU A 376 -26.23 20.99 -15.93
N ASP A 377 -27.46 21.29 -15.50
CA ASP A 377 -27.75 21.89 -14.20
C ASP A 377 -28.07 20.81 -13.16
N THR A 378 -27.15 20.57 -12.22
CA THR A 378 -27.25 19.52 -11.20
C THR A 378 -28.57 19.60 -10.43
N TYR A 379 -29.23 18.45 -10.25
CA TYR A 379 -30.52 18.28 -9.58
C TYR A 379 -31.73 18.90 -10.31
N LEU A 380 -31.56 19.51 -11.49
CA LEU A 380 -32.68 19.97 -12.30
C LEU A 380 -33.57 18.80 -12.75
N GLU A 381 -32.96 17.65 -13.04
CA GLU A 381 -33.66 16.40 -13.35
C GLU A 381 -34.62 16.00 -12.24
N LEU A 382 -34.23 16.20 -10.98
CA LEU A 382 -35.04 15.86 -9.81
C LEU A 382 -36.21 16.85 -9.63
N GLU A 383 -35.99 18.13 -9.92
CA GLU A 383 -37.06 19.14 -9.92
C GLU A 383 -38.09 18.88 -11.04
N ILE A 384 -37.63 18.50 -12.24
CA ILE A 384 -38.50 18.12 -13.36
C ILE A 384 -39.28 16.85 -13.03
N PHE A 385 -38.60 15.86 -12.45
CA PHE A 385 -39.21 14.60 -12.02
C PHE A 385 -40.32 14.86 -10.99
N ASP A 386 -40.05 15.68 -9.99
CA ASP A 386 -41.01 16.03 -8.96
C ASP A 386 -42.26 16.74 -9.54
N LYS A 387 -42.06 17.74 -10.41
CA LYS A 387 -43.16 18.40 -11.12
C LYS A 387 -43.98 17.41 -11.95
N SER A 388 -43.33 16.43 -12.56
CA SER A 388 -44.00 15.42 -13.38
C SER A 388 -44.86 14.48 -12.54
N ILE A 389 -44.37 14.05 -11.36
CA ILE A 389 -45.16 13.23 -10.42
C ILE A 389 -46.38 14.01 -9.92
N MET A 390 -46.17 15.23 -9.41
CA MET A 390 -47.27 16.04 -8.83
C MET A 390 -48.34 16.41 -9.87
N LYS A 391 -47.95 16.58 -11.14
CA LYS A 391 -48.91 16.82 -12.24
C LYS A 391 -49.66 15.56 -12.66
N ALA A 392 -48.97 14.42 -12.73
CA ALA A 392 -49.54 13.17 -13.26
C ALA A 392 -50.40 12.41 -12.24
N SER A 393 -50.25 12.69 -10.95
CA SER A 393 -50.83 11.87 -9.89
C SER A 393 -51.27 12.73 -8.70
N LYS A 394 -52.46 12.47 -8.14
CA LYS A 394 -52.92 13.10 -6.88
C LYS A 394 -52.22 12.46 -5.68
N VAL A 395 -50.89 12.51 -5.67
CA VAL A 395 -50.07 11.84 -4.66
C VAL A 395 -49.92 12.71 -3.42
N GLN A 396 -50.03 12.10 -2.25
CA GLN A 396 -49.72 12.79 -1.01
C GLN A 396 -48.21 13.00 -0.88
N LYS A 397 -47.80 14.25 -0.71
CA LYS A 397 -46.40 14.62 -0.47
C LYS A 397 -46.17 15.04 0.98
N GLU A 398 -45.26 14.35 1.65
CA GLU A 398 -44.73 14.73 2.96
C GLU A 398 -43.40 15.45 2.78
N SER A 399 -43.42 16.75 3.07
CA SER A 399 -42.28 17.62 2.90
C SER A 399 -41.80 18.14 4.25
N SER A 400 -40.50 18.03 4.53
CA SER A 400 -39.88 18.63 5.73
C SER A 400 -38.75 19.57 5.35
N LYS A 401 -38.85 20.82 5.82
CA LYS A 401 -37.78 21.82 5.73
C LYS A 401 -36.80 21.74 6.90
N GLU A 402 -37.07 20.92 7.91
CA GLU A 402 -36.18 20.79 9.05
C GLU A 402 -34.80 20.34 8.58
N ASN A 403 -33.75 20.85 9.23
CA ASN A 403 -32.34 20.50 8.96
C ASN A 403 -31.76 21.03 7.64
N TYR A 404 -32.49 21.82 6.83
CA TYR A 404 -31.94 22.41 5.60
C TYR A 404 -30.70 23.27 5.84
N GLN A 405 -30.62 23.92 7.00
CA GLN A 405 -29.49 24.74 7.44
C GLN A 405 -28.18 23.97 7.63
N PHE A 406 -28.26 22.64 7.74
CA PHE A 406 -27.08 21.76 7.80
C PHE A 406 -26.65 21.27 6.41
N CYS A 407 -27.33 21.69 5.34
CA CYS A 407 -27.00 21.28 3.98
C CYS A 407 -25.76 22.04 3.49
N ASP A 408 -24.68 21.32 3.22
CA ASP A 408 -23.38 21.89 2.80
C ASP A 408 -23.34 22.29 1.31
N PHE A 409 -24.44 22.13 0.56
CA PHE A 409 -24.49 22.55 -0.84
C PHE A 409 -24.59 24.06 -0.97
N ASP A 410 -24.09 24.58 -2.10
CA ASP A 410 -24.29 25.98 -2.46
C ASP A 410 -25.77 26.37 -2.45
N LYS A 411 -26.02 27.64 -2.10
CA LYS A 411 -27.37 28.20 -1.95
C LYS A 411 -28.28 27.89 -3.15
N ARG A 412 -27.74 27.91 -4.37
CA ARG A 412 -28.49 27.57 -5.60
C ARG A 412 -29.15 26.18 -5.54
N TYR A 413 -28.44 25.18 -5.02
CA TYR A 413 -28.95 23.80 -4.92
C TYR A 413 -29.89 23.65 -3.71
N VAL A 414 -29.57 24.30 -2.59
CA VAL A 414 -30.47 24.34 -1.42
C VAL A 414 -31.82 24.97 -1.81
N ASP A 415 -31.80 26.10 -2.53
CA ASP A 415 -33.00 26.75 -3.04
C ASP A 415 -33.77 25.84 -4.00
N ARG A 416 -33.08 25.02 -4.80
CA ARG A 416 -33.72 24.00 -5.66
C ARG A 416 -34.41 22.93 -4.83
N PHE A 417 -33.74 22.37 -3.84
CA PHE A 417 -34.34 21.38 -2.94
C PHE A 417 -35.54 21.95 -2.17
N LEU A 418 -35.48 23.21 -1.75
CA LEU A 418 -36.61 23.90 -1.13
C LEU A 418 -37.79 24.04 -2.10
N ARG A 419 -37.56 24.38 -3.38
CA ARG A 419 -38.64 24.38 -4.41
C ARG A 419 -39.26 23.00 -4.57
N ILE A 420 -38.44 21.94 -4.56
CA ILE A 420 -38.94 20.56 -4.60
C ILE A 420 -39.80 20.29 -3.36
N ILE A 421 -39.33 20.62 -2.15
CA ILE A 421 -40.09 20.43 -0.90
C ILE A 421 -41.43 21.19 -0.92
N GLU A 422 -41.45 22.39 -1.50
CA GLU A 422 -42.63 23.27 -1.51
C GLU A 422 -43.68 22.92 -2.59
N ASN A 423 -43.28 22.23 -3.66
CA ASN A 423 -44.18 21.81 -4.73
C ASN A 423 -45.14 20.71 -4.23
N ARG A 424 -46.42 21.02 -4.06
CA ARG A 424 -47.45 20.14 -3.47
C ARG A 424 -48.52 19.74 -4.45
#